data_AF-A0A940P974-F1
#
_entry.id   AF-A0A940P974-F1
#
_cell.length_a   1.000
_cell.length_b   1.000
_cell.length_c   1.000
_cell.angle_alpha   90.00
_cell.angle_beta   90.00
_cell.angle_gamma   90.00
#
_symmetry.space_group_name_H-M   'P 1'
#
loop_
_entity.id
_entity.type
_entity.pdbx_description
1 polymer ?
#
loop_
_entity_poly.entity_id
_entity_poly.type
_entity_poly.pdbx_seq_one_letter_code
_entity_poly.pdbx_strand_id
1 'polypeptide(L)'
;MDQPNVLRTTKIGGGFVKEDVLAYVDELNSQIYALQEERDELKKKAQSGGSADAEMKAEYEAELSRLRGELGTTKNQLRAAQDELKNRPVIDSTGAGVVTEDAFAAAQQEAVDAKADLASAQAELELAQEEQTELKNQITELESRLTTLNEDNETLRQDLAEAAAQALSGGGADSEAVAQQIADFQAQLSEKNSTIETLEASAAETAAELETLRAELEAKNTMIEETAGLSSESDLQKLAEYEAVISEQSSSLAEKDRELEQLRQENADLKENGGDAGFDMSALFMEAQMTAKKVATEANKKAAAITKDAEEKAAKAIADANAQAEQTIADANAQAEQTIADANKQADETISNANAEAEKKLNDADAQAIKTVADAEESVRASIEDAERRTKTTTETARTVRALLRSEIDSVSKKFNEISLVLENLSGQAGSRLSEAKNVISEARSTVGDDDDVPSFESFDEVASKSFEKVGKSEFNFDDLAESAGDNGSGWN
;
A
#
# COMPACT_ATOMS: atom_id res chain seq x y z
N MET A 1 6.43 -21.33 15.20
CA MET A 1 6.30 -22.23 14.04
C MET A 1 7.28 -23.36 14.23
N ASP A 2 6.79 -24.52 14.68
CA ASP A 2 7.59 -25.75 14.79
C ASP A 2 7.99 -26.24 13.38
N GLN A 3 9.13 -26.91 13.28
CA GLN A 3 9.68 -27.40 12.01
C GLN A 3 8.69 -28.36 11.31
N PRO A 4 8.52 -28.29 9.98
CA PRO A 4 7.61 -29.18 9.27
C PRO A 4 8.07 -30.65 9.38
N ASN A 5 7.14 -31.54 9.74
CA ASN A 5 7.39 -32.98 9.78
C ASN A 5 7.80 -33.50 8.38
N VAL A 6 9.05 -33.96 8.25
CA VAL A 6 9.60 -34.46 6.99
C VAL A 6 9.12 -35.90 6.75
N LEU A 7 8.38 -36.11 5.66
CA LEU A 7 7.91 -37.44 5.24
C LEU A 7 9.06 -38.33 4.78
N ARG A 8 9.32 -39.45 5.47
CA ARG A 8 10.36 -40.40 5.06
C ARG A 8 9.83 -41.37 4.00
N THR A 9 10.70 -41.82 3.10
CA THR A 9 10.38 -42.82 2.07
C THR A 9 10.62 -44.25 2.56
N THR A 10 9.82 -45.21 2.08
CA THR A 10 9.98 -46.63 2.37
C THR A 10 11.12 -47.21 1.53
N LYS A 11 11.92 -48.09 2.16
CA LYS A 11 13.11 -48.68 1.52
C LYS A 11 12.80 -49.65 0.36
N ILE A 12 11.54 -50.02 0.16
CA ILE A 12 11.11 -50.96 -0.88
C ILE A 12 9.80 -50.42 -1.47
N GLY A 13 9.81 -50.09 -2.76
CA GLY A 13 8.61 -49.71 -3.52
C GLY A 13 8.33 -48.21 -3.67
N GLY A 14 9.22 -47.32 -3.24
CA GLY A 14 9.16 -45.88 -3.57
C GLY A 14 8.01 -45.08 -2.93
N GLY A 15 7.30 -45.63 -1.94
CA GLY A 15 6.23 -44.94 -1.21
C GLY A 15 6.74 -44.17 0.02
N PHE A 16 5.85 -43.45 0.71
CA PHE A 16 6.15 -42.79 2.00
C PHE A 16 5.79 -43.68 3.19
N VAL A 17 6.50 -43.52 4.31
CA VAL A 17 6.23 -44.22 5.56
C VAL A 17 4.85 -43.81 6.06
N LYS A 18 3.95 -44.79 6.21
CA LYS A 18 2.53 -44.56 6.49
C LYS A 18 2.31 -43.76 7.78
N GLU A 19 3.11 -44.03 8.80
CA GLU A 19 3.05 -43.35 10.09
C GLU A 19 3.38 -41.85 9.96
N ASP A 20 4.37 -41.49 9.13
CA ASP A 20 4.75 -40.10 8.89
C ASP A 20 3.66 -39.38 8.06
N VAL A 21 3.06 -40.06 7.09
CA VAL A 21 1.96 -39.53 6.29
C VAL A 21 0.73 -39.26 7.17
N LEU A 22 0.40 -40.16 8.09
CA LEU A 22 -0.72 -39.96 9.01
C LEU A 22 -0.47 -38.82 9.99
N ALA A 23 0.75 -38.70 10.53
CA ALA A 23 1.12 -37.58 11.40
C ALA A 23 1.03 -36.23 10.68
N TYR A 24 1.50 -36.16 9.44
CA TYR A 24 1.40 -34.96 8.60
C TYR A 24 -0.04 -34.61 8.23
N VAL A 25 -0.88 -35.61 7.96
CA VAL A 25 -2.31 -35.42 7.69
C VAL A 25 -3.04 -34.92 8.95
N ASP A 26 -2.71 -35.44 10.14
CA ASP A 26 -3.29 -34.95 11.40
C ASP A 26 -2.84 -33.51 11.72
N GLU A 27 -1.58 -33.17 11.44
CA GLU A 27 -1.04 -31.81 11.57
C GLU A 27 -1.72 -30.83 10.61
N LEU A 28 -1.86 -31.21 9.33
CA LEU A 28 -2.60 -30.43 8.34
C LEU A 28 -4.07 -30.25 8.73
N ASN A 29 -4.73 -31.31 9.21
CA ASN A 29 -6.10 -31.20 9.69
C ASN A 29 -6.21 -30.23 10.88
N SER A 30 -5.24 -30.25 11.82
CA SER A 30 -5.20 -29.30 12.93
C SER A 30 -5.01 -27.85 12.45
N GLN A 31 -4.15 -27.63 11.45
CA GLN A 31 -3.96 -26.30 10.84
C GLN A 31 -5.21 -25.84 10.08
N ILE A 32 -5.88 -26.76 9.37
CA ILE A 32 -7.16 -26.47 8.70
C ILE A 32 -8.22 -26.05 9.73
N TYR A 33 -8.31 -26.73 10.87
CA TYR A 33 -9.24 -26.33 11.93
C TYR A 33 -8.90 -24.97 12.53
N ALA A 34 -7.61 -24.69 12.78
CA ALA A 34 -7.17 -23.38 13.29
C ALA A 34 -7.47 -22.24 12.30
N LEU A 35 -7.19 -22.45 11.02
CA LEU A 35 -7.48 -21.48 9.95
C LEU A 35 -9.00 -21.30 9.74
N GLN A 36 -9.79 -22.35 9.92
CA GLN A 36 -11.26 -22.26 9.86
C GLN A 36 -11.82 -21.46 11.03
N GLU A 37 -11.28 -21.65 12.23
CA GLU A 37 -11.65 -20.90 13.44
C GLU A 37 -11.27 -19.42 13.29
N GLU A 38 -10.05 -19.12 12.84
CA GLU A 38 -9.59 -17.76 12.53
C GLU A 38 -10.45 -17.09 11.44
N ARG A 39 -10.77 -17.82 10.37
CA ARG A 39 -11.67 -17.34 9.29
C ARG A 39 -13.09 -17.10 9.81
N ASP A 40 -13.60 -17.93 10.71
CA ASP A 40 -14.92 -17.74 11.33
C ASP A 40 -14.91 -16.57 12.32
N GLU A 41 -13.82 -16.33 13.04
CA GLU A 41 -13.61 -15.14 13.87
C GLU A 41 -13.53 -13.86 13.03
N LEU A 42 -12.77 -13.87 11.93
CA LEU A 42 -12.68 -12.76 10.99
C LEU A 42 -14.03 -12.49 10.31
N LYS A 43 -14.76 -13.53 9.93
CA LYS A 43 -16.12 -13.42 9.39
C LYS A 43 -17.11 -12.89 10.43
N LYS A 44 -16.97 -13.27 11.70
CA LYS A 44 -17.78 -12.75 12.80
C LYS A 44 -17.47 -11.28 13.07
N LYS A 45 -16.19 -10.87 13.02
CA LYS A 45 -15.76 -9.47 13.09
C LYS A 45 -16.31 -8.64 11.92
N ALA A 46 -16.31 -9.19 10.71
CA ALA A 46 -16.90 -8.56 9.53
C ALA A 46 -18.45 -8.49 9.59
N GLN A 47 -19.12 -9.49 10.17
CA GLN A 47 -20.59 -9.54 10.31
C GLN A 47 -21.12 -8.74 11.50
N SER A 48 -20.31 -8.46 12.53
CA SER A 48 -20.73 -7.70 13.72
C SER A 48 -20.76 -6.18 13.53
N GLY A 49 -20.43 -5.65 12.34
CA GLY A 49 -20.66 -4.23 12.01
C GLY A 49 -19.93 -3.20 12.87
N GLY A 50 -18.97 -3.62 13.70
CA GLY A 50 -18.02 -2.74 14.37
C GLY A 50 -16.74 -2.69 13.57
N SER A 51 -16.77 -2.07 12.39
CA SER A 51 -15.54 -1.61 11.76
C SER A 51 -15.05 -0.40 12.55
N ALA A 52 -13.74 -0.23 12.68
CA ALA A 52 -13.13 1.01 13.22
C ALA A 52 -13.68 2.28 12.51
N ASP A 53 -14.19 2.11 11.29
CA ASP A 53 -14.93 3.07 10.48
C ASP A 53 -16.21 3.61 11.16
N ALA A 54 -16.93 2.80 11.94
CA ALA A 54 -18.16 3.22 12.62
C ALA A 54 -17.88 4.02 13.90
N GLU A 55 -16.82 3.67 14.63
CA GLU A 55 -16.35 4.41 15.81
C GLU A 55 -15.73 5.75 15.39
N MET A 56 -14.86 5.74 14.38
CA MET A 56 -14.23 6.96 13.86
C MET A 56 -15.26 7.92 13.25
N LYS A 57 -16.24 7.40 12.51
CA LYS A 57 -17.37 8.20 12.03
C LYS A 57 -18.23 8.74 13.16
N ALA A 58 -18.45 7.97 14.22
CA ALA A 58 -19.20 8.43 15.40
C ALA A 58 -18.44 9.53 16.16
N GLU A 59 -17.11 9.46 16.25
CA GLU A 59 -16.25 10.50 16.84
C GLU A 59 -16.30 11.78 16.00
N TYR A 60 -16.10 11.71 14.69
CA TYR A 60 -16.22 12.89 13.81
C TYR A 60 -17.63 13.48 13.79
N GLU A 61 -18.68 12.66 13.84
CA GLU A 61 -20.07 13.14 13.95
C GLU A 61 -20.32 13.80 15.30
N ALA A 62 -19.72 13.31 16.40
CA ALA A 62 -19.80 13.92 17.72
C ALA A 62 -19.07 15.28 17.76
N GLU A 63 -17.89 15.38 17.16
CA GLU A 63 -17.09 16.60 17.08
C GLU A 63 -17.79 17.68 16.23
N LEU A 64 -18.34 17.31 15.07
CA LEU A 64 -19.16 18.21 14.24
C LEU A 64 -20.43 18.66 14.97
N SER A 65 -21.02 17.81 15.80
CA SER A 65 -22.18 18.15 16.61
C SER A 65 -21.81 19.15 17.73
N ARG A 66 -20.64 18.96 18.36
CA ARG A 66 -20.08 19.87 19.37
C ARG A 66 -19.77 21.25 18.78
N LEU A 67 -18.99 21.30 17.70
CA LEU A 67 -18.66 22.53 16.98
C LEU A 67 -19.90 23.28 16.49
N ARG A 68 -20.92 22.57 15.99
CA ARG A 68 -22.22 23.20 15.64
C ARG A 68 -22.95 23.76 16.85
N GLY A 69 -22.85 23.10 18.00
CA GLY A 69 -23.40 23.56 19.28
C GLY A 69 -22.73 24.85 19.74
N GLU A 70 -21.40 24.89 19.73
CA GLU A 70 -20.56 26.05 20.09
C GLU A 70 -20.77 27.23 19.14
N LEU A 71 -20.89 26.97 17.82
CA LEU A 71 -21.28 28.00 16.85
C LEU A 71 -22.70 28.55 17.13
N GLY A 72 -23.60 27.70 17.61
CA GLY A 72 -24.95 28.09 17.99
C GLY A 72 -24.99 28.98 19.24
N THR A 73 -24.21 28.64 20.27
CA THR A 73 -24.11 29.43 21.50
C THR A 73 -23.45 30.78 21.26
N THR A 74 -22.31 30.81 20.55
CA THR A 74 -21.60 32.05 20.17
C THR A 74 -22.46 32.96 19.31
N LYS A 75 -23.21 32.41 18.33
CA LYS A 75 -24.15 33.20 17.51
C LYS A 75 -25.30 33.79 18.32
N ASN A 76 -25.80 33.09 19.33
CA ASN A 76 -26.82 33.61 20.23
C ASN A 76 -26.28 34.69 21.16
N GLN A 77 -25.06 34.53 21.68
CA GLN A 77 -24.36 35.54 22.49
C GLN A 77 -24.10 36.81 21.68
N LEU A 78 -23.61 36.68 20.44
CA LEU A 78 -23.41 37.82 19.54
C LEU A 78 -24.72 38.56 19.25
N ARG A 79 -25.82 37.82 19.07
CA ARG A 79 -27.14 38.41 18.84
C ARG A 79 -27.66 39.14 20.09
N ALA A 80 -27.44 38.57 21.27
CA ALA A 80 -27.78 39.21 22.54
C ALA A 80 -26.99 40.50 22.74
N ALA A 81 -25.66 40.48 22.53
CA ALA A 81 -24.81 41.66 22.59
C ALA A 81 -25.22 42.73 21.56
N GLN A 82 -25.60 42.33 20.34
CA GLN A 82 -26.12 43.25 19.31
C GLN A 82 -27.47 43.87 19.67
N ASP A 83 -28.40 43.09 20.23
CA ASP A 83 -29.71 43.58 20.66
C ASP A 83 -29.58 44.50 21.89
N GLU A 84 -28.63 44.23 22.78
CA GLU A 84 -28.29 45.09 23.93
C GLU A 84 -27.66 46.42 23.47
N LEU A 85 -26.77 46.38 22.47
CA LEU A 85 -26.19 47.58 21.85
C LEU A 85 -27.27 48.43 21.15
N LYS A 86 -28.27 47.78 20.53
CA LYS A 86 -29.32 48.44 19.74
C LYS A 86 -30.49 48.99 20.58
N ASN A 87 -30.79 48.36 21.72
CA ASN A 87 -31.86 48.77 22.63
C ASN A 87 -31.38 49.63 23.81
N ARG A 88 -30.09 49.98 23.88
CA ARG A 88 -29.61 50.97 24.85
C ARG A 88 -30.31 52.30 24.60
N PRO A 89 -30.91 52.91 25.65
CA PRO A 89 -31.61 54.17 25.49
C PRO A 89 -30.62 55.22 24.95
N VAL A 90 -31.00 55.86 23.84
CA VAL A 90 -30.35 57.11 23.42
C VAL A 90 -30.69 58.12 24.51
N ILE A 91 -29.75 58.35 25.42
CA ILE A 91 -29.91 59.35 26.48
C ILE A 91 -29.86 60.71 25.79
N ASP A 92 -31.05 61.27 25.53
CA ASP A 92 -31.17 62.72 25.42
C ASP A 92 -30.73 63.32 26.75
N SER A 93 -29.96 64.38 26.64
CA SER A 93 -29.06 65.06 27.57
C SER A 93 -29.63 65.53 28.92
N THR A 94 -30.71 64.96 29.45
CA THR A 94 -31.32 65.39 30.70
C THR A 94 -31.84 64.23 31.56
N GLY A 95 -31.01 63.75 32.50
CA GLY A 95 -31.48 63.13 33.74
C GLY A 95 -31.02 61.69 34.01
N ALA A 96 -30.12 61.56 35.01
CA ALA A 96 -29.95 60.44 35.94
C ALA A 96 -29.99 59.01 35.38
N GLY A 97 -28.85 58.57 34.85
CA GLY A 97 -28.57 57.18 34.49
C GLY A 97 -27.25 57.12 33.74
N VAL A 98 -26.13 57.35 34.43
CA VAL A 98 -24.81 57.43 33.79
C VAL A 98 -24.36 56.01 33.42
N VAL A 99 -24.64 55.60 32.18
CA VAL A 99 -23.84 54.57 31.53
C VAL A 99 -22.57 55.27 31.06
N THR A 100 -21.43 54.91 31.63
CA THR A 100 -20.13 55.52 31.33
C THR A 100 -19.74 55.25 29.88
N GLU A 101 -19.00 56.18 29.27
CA GLU A 101 -18.43 56.03 27.93
C GLU A 101 -17.55 54.76 27.85
N ASP A 102 -16.92 54.39 28.97
CA ASP A 102 -16.17 53.15 29.18
C ASP A 102 -17.05 51.88 29.04
N ALA A 103 -18.29 51.89 29.53
CA ALA A 103 -19.22 50.76 29.38
C ALA A 103 -19.77 50.63 27.94
N PHE A 104 -19.74 51.72 27.15
CA PHE A 104 -19.99 51.63 25.71
C PHE A 104 -18.78 51.06 24.95
N ALA A 105 -17.58 51.53 25.29
CA ALA A 105 -16.34 51.04 24.70
C ALA A 105 -16.10 49.55 25.00
N ALA A 106 -16.33 49.11 26.24
CA ALA A 106 -16.21 47.70 26.64
C ALA A 106 -17.18 46.80 25.88
N ALA A 107 -18.45 47.18 25.76
CA ALA A 107 -19.45 46.43 25.00
C ALA A 107 -19.14 46.41 23.48
N GLN A 108 -18.52 47.47 22.95
CA GLN A 108 -18.03 47.47 21.57
C GLN A 108 -16.86 46.50 21.39
N GLN A 109 -15.92 46.49 22.33
CA GLN A 109 -14.77 45.59 22.29
C GLN A 109 -15.22 44.13 22.42
N GLU A 110 -16.12 43.82 23.35
CA GLU A 110 -16.70 42.48 23.52
C GLU A 110 -17.43 42.01 22.25
N ALA A 111 -18.12 42.91 21.55
CA ALA A 111 -18.75 42.60 20.26
C ALA A 111 -17.73 42.42 19.11
N VAL A 112 -16.55 43.04 19.19
CA VAL A 112 -15.44 42.84 18.24
C VAL A 112 -14.75 41.51 18.50
N ASP A 113 -14.48 41.19 19.76
CA ASP A 113 -13.83 39.95 20.19
C ASP A 113 -14.73 38.75 19.88
N ALA A 114 -16.02 38.81 20.25
CA ALA A 114 -17.00 37.77 19.90
C ALA A 114 -17.16 37.57 18.38
N LYS A 115 -16.88 38.60 17.57
CA LYS A 115 -16.90 38.51 16.11
C LYS A 115 -15.60 37.88 15.56
N ALA A 116 -14.47 38.11 16.22
CA ALA A 116 -13.21 37.46 15.90
C ALA A 116 -13.27 35.96 16.24
N ASP A 117 -13.80 35.61 17.41
CA ASP A 117 -13.99 34.22 17.83
C ASP A 117 -14.96 33.47 16.90
N LEU A 118 -16.05 34.11 16.47
CA LEU A 118 -16.97 33.55 15.47
C LEU A 118 -16.25 33.29 14.14
N ALA A 119 -15.35 34.19 13.71
CA ALA A 119 -14.61 34.01 12.47
C ALA A 119 -13.59 32.86 12.57
N SER A 120 -12.93 32.69 13.72
CA SER A 120 -12.02 31.57 13.98
C SER A 120 -12.78 30.23 13.97
N ALA A 121 -13.88 30.15 14.71
CA ALA A 121 -14.72 28.95 14.75
C ALA A 121 -15.33 28.59 13.38
N GLN A 122 -15.62 29.60 12.55
CA GLN A 122 -16.06 29.38 11.16
C GLN A 122 -14.94 28.81 10.27
N ALA A 123 -13.70 29.28 10.42
CA ALA A 123 -12.56 28.79 9.65
C ALA A 123 -12.19 27.35 10.05
N GLU A 124 -12.22 27.03 11.34
CA GLU A 124 -11.98 25.66 11.84
C GLU A 124 -13.07 24.68 11.36
N LEU A 125 -14.34 25.12 11.33
CA LEU A 125 -15.43 24.31 10.80
C LEU A 125 -15.29 24.06 9.29
N GLU A 126 -14.77 25.03 8.54
CA GLU A 126 -14.54 24.90 7.09
C GLU A 126 -13.39 23.93 6.80
N LEU A 127 -12.27 24.03 7.52
CA LEU A 127 -11.16 23.07 7.45
C LEU A 127 -11.60 21.65 7.79
N ALA A 128 -12.34 21.46 8.88
CA ALA A 128 -12.86 20.15 9.27
C ALA A 128 -13.83 19.55 8.21
N GLN A 129 -14.56 20.40 7.47
CA GLN A 129 -15.42 19.97 6.36
C GLN A 129 -14.63 19.58 5.11
N GLU A 130 -13.53 20.27 4.82
CA GLU A 130 -12.61 19.91 3.74
C GLU A 130 -11.93 18.57 4.03
N GLU A 131 -11.39 18.38 5.24
CA GLU A 131 -10.78 17.11 5.68
C GLU A 131 -11.79 15.95 5.63
N GLN A 132 -13.03 16.17 6.09
CA GLN A 132 -14.10 15.16 5.97
C GLN A 132 -14.37 14.79 4.51
N THR A 133 -14.33 15.75 3.60
CA THR A 133 -14.59 15.52 2.18
C THR A 133 -13.47 14.70 1.55
N GLU A 134 -12.22 15.00 1.91
CA GLU A 134 -11.04 14.29 1.42
C GLU A 134 -11.00 12.84 1.91
N LEU A 135 -11.22 12.62 3.21
CA LEU A 135 -11.31 11.27 3.78
C LEU A 135 -12.44 10.45 3.14
N LYS A 136 -13.60 11.07 2.87
CA LYS A 136 -14.71 10.39 2.20
C LYS A 136 -14.35 9.95 0.77
N ASN A 137 -13.58 10.77 0.05
CA ASN A 137 -13.11 10.41 -1.28
C ASN A 137 -12.12 9.24 -1.23
N GLN A 138 -11.19 9.25 -0.26
CA GLN A 138 -10.24 8.16 -0.04
C GLN A 138 -10.96 6.84 0.32
N ILE A 139 -11.96 6.89 1.20
CA ILE A 139 -12.80 5.72 1.54
C ILE A 139 -13.48 5.17 0.29
N THR A 140 -14.07 6.03 -0.53
CA THR A 140 -14.74 5.61 -1.78
C THR A 140 -13.77 4.93 -2.74
N GLU A 141 -12.53 5.43 -2.84
CA GLU A 141 -11.49 4.83 -3.67
C GLU A 141 -11.03 3.47 -3.14
N LEU A 142 -10.85 3.34 -1.82
CA LEU A 142 -10.52 2.08 -1.17
C LEU A 142 -11.63 1.03 -1.31
N GLU A 143 -12.90 1.42 -1.17
CA GLU A 143 -14.06 0.55 -1.39
C GLU A 143 -14.12 0.04 -2.84
N SER A 144 -13.86 0.92 -3.82
CA SER A 144 -13.76 0.53 -5.23
C SER A 144 -12.64 -0.50 -5.44
N ARG A 145 -11.47 -0.26 -4.82
CA ARG A 145 -10.30 -1.13 -4.95
C ARG A 145 -10.53 -2.50 -4.30
N LEU A 146 -11.18 -2.56 -3.14
CA LEU A 146 -11.61 -3.80 -2.50
C LEU A 146 -12.61 -4.58 -3.35
N THR A 147 -13.53 -3.89 -4.02
CA THR A 147 -14.50 -4.52 -4.92
C THR A 147 -13.79 -5.21 -6.09
N THR A 148 -12.86 -4.51 -6.76
CA THR A 148 -12.04 -5.08 -7.83
C THR A 148 -11.22 -6.27 -7.34
N LEU A 149 -10.60 -6.16 -6.16
CA LEU A 149 -9.79 -7.25 -5.61
C LEU A 149 -10.62 -8.51 -5.31
N ASN A 150 -11.87 -8.34 -4.89
CA ASN A 150 -12.80 -9.45 -4.66
C ASN A 150 -13.25 -10.11 -5.96
N GLU A 151 -13.52 -9.31 -7.00
CA GLU A 151 -13.85 -9.81 -8.34
C GLU A 151 -12.68 -10.60 -8.96
N ASP A 152 -11.45 -10.10 -8.81
CA ASP A 152 -10.23 -10.79 -9.25
C ASP A 152 -10.03 -12.12 -8.51
N ASN A 153 -10.28 -12.14 -7.20
CA ASN A 153 -10.19 -13.37 -6.39
C ASN A 153 -11.24 -14.41 -6.79
N GLU A 154 -12.46 -13.98 -7.11
CA GLU A 154 -13.49 -14.89 -7.58
C GLU A 154 -13.15 -15.48 -8.96
N THR A 155 -12.59 -14.65 -9.84
CA THR A 155 -12.09 -15.08 -11.16
C THR A 155 -10.97 -16.11 -11.01
N LEU A 156 -9.98 -15.85 -10.14
CA LEU A 156 -8.91 -16.80 -9.85
C LEU A 156 -9.42 -18.12 -9.27
N ARG A 157 -10.43 -18.09 -8.40
CA ARG A 157 -11.06 -19.31 -7.88
C ARG A 157 -11.75 -20.11 -8.98
N GLN A 158 -12.39 -19.42 -9.92
CA GLN A 158 -13.05 -20.03 -11.05
C GLN A 158 -12.04 -20.68 -12.00
N ASP A 159 -10.96 -19.98 -12.33
CA ASP A 159 -9.85 -20.49 -13.16
C ASP A 159 -9.18 -21.71 -12.51
N LEU A 160 -8.94 -21.67 -11.19
CA LEU A 160 -8.37 -22.79 -10.45
C LEU A 160 -9.28 -24.02 -10.46
N ALA A 161 -10.60 -23.81 -10.34
CA ALA A 161 -11.60 -24.87 -10.41
C ALA A 161 -11.67 -25.48 -11.82
N GLU A 162 -11.56 -24.66 -12.87
CA GLU A 162 -11.55 -25.11 -14.27
C GLU A 162 -10.28 -25.90 -14.60
N ALA A 163 -9.11 -25.41 -14.17
CA ALA A 163 -7.84 -26.11 -14.31
C ALA A 163 -7.84 -27.46 -13.57
N ALA A 164 -8.39 -27.51 -12.35
CA ALA A 164 -8.55 -28.76 -11.60
C ALA A 164 -9.50 -29.75 -12.32
N ALA A 165 -10.60 -29.26 -12.90
CA ALA A 165 -11.53 -30.10 -13.66
C ALA A 165 -10.92 -30.64 -14.97
N GLN A 166 -10.08 -29.85 -15.64
CA GLN A 166 -9.31 -30.28 -16.81
C GLN A 166 -8.27 -31.36 -16.44
N ALA A 167 -7.55 -31.18 -15.33
CA ALA A 167 -6.60 -32.16 -14.82
C ALA A 167 -7.25 -33.49 -14.42
N LEU A 168 -8.51 -33.46 -13.94
CA LEU A 168 -9.27 -34.67 -13.58
C LEU A 168 -9.91 -35.38 -14.78
N SER A 169 -10.12 -34.71 -15.91
CA SER A 169 -10.74 -35.28 -17.12
C SER A 169 -9.73 -35.77 -18.16
N GLY A 170 -8.48 -35.30 -18.10
CA GLY A 170 -7.38 -35.73 -18.96
C GLY A 170 -6.62 -36.93 -18.42
N GLY A 171 -7.12 -38.14 -18.66
CA GLY A 171 -6.33 -39.36 -18.50
C GLY A 171 -5.19 -39.39 -19.52
N GLY A 172 -4.03 -38.85 -19.15
CA GLY A 172 -2.77 -38.96 -19.88
C GLY A 172 -2.51 -37.88 -20.93
N ALA A 173 -2.08 -36.69 -20.49
CA ALA A 173 -1.33 -35.75 -21.33
C ALA A 173 -0.34 -34.96 -20.46
N ASP A 174 0.95 -35.16 -20.75
CA ASP A 174 2.15 -34.37 -20.44
C ASP A 174 2.24 -33.68 -19.07
N SER A 175 2.83 -34.41 -18.11
CA SER A 175 3.24 -33.96 -16.78
C SER A 175 4.05 -32.66 -16.76
N GLU A 176 4.64 -32.27 -17.89
CA GLU A 176 5.50 -31.09 -18.02
C GLU A 176 4.68 -29.81 -18.25
N ALA A 177 3.56 -29.88 -18.97
CA ALA A 177 2.64 -28.75 -19.14
C ALA A 177 1.90 -28.42 -17.84
N VAL A 178 1.50 -29.45 -17.08
CA VAL A 178 0.90 -29.30 -15.76
C VAL A 178 1.91 -28.74 -14.76
N ALA A 179 3.17 -29.20 -14.82
CA ALA A 179 4.25 -28.65 -13.97
C ALA A 179 4.51 -27.16 -14.28
N GLN A 180 4.48 -26.78 -15.56
CA GLN A 180 4.67 -25.38 -15.97
C GLN A 180 3.52 -24.48 -15.47
N GLN A 181 2.26 -24.93 -15.57
CA GLN A 181 1.12 -24.19 -15.00
C GLN A 181 1.19 -24.06 -13.47
N ILE A 182 1.63 -25.10 -12.77
CA ILE A 182 1.84 -25.03 -11.32
C ILE A 182 2.94 -24.03 -10.97
N ALA A 183 4.03 -23.97 -11.74
CA ALA A 183 5.11 -23.02 -11.53
C ALA A 183 4.66 -21.58 -11.77
N ASP A 184 3.87 -21.32 -12.82
CA ASP A 184 3.32 -19.99 -13.10
C ASP A 184 2.34 -19.55 -12.00
N PHE A 185 1.48 -20.45 -11.52
CA PHE A 185 0.60 -20.13 -10.39
C PHE A 185 1.37 -19.87 -9.10
N GLN A 186 2.45 -20.61 -8.82
CA GLN A 186 3.31 -20.34 -7.67
C GLN A 186 4.03 -18.98 -7.77
N ALA A 187 4.48 -18.60 -8.96
CA ALA A 187 5.07 -17.28 -9.20
C ALA A 187 4.06 -16.16 -8.96
N GLN A 188 2.83 -16.30 -9.47
CA GLN A 188 1.75 -15.33 -9.25
C GLN A 188 1.36 -15.23 -7.77
N LEU A 189 1.31 -16.36 -7.05
CA LEU A 189 1.02 -16.39 -5.61
C LEU A 189 2.10 -15.68 -4.80
N SER A 190 3.37 -15.85 -5.19
CA SER A 190 4.50 -15.15 -4.57
C SER A 190 4.45 -13.65 -4.83
N GLU A 191 4.08 -13.22 -6.03
CA GLU A 191 3.92 -11.81 -6.38
C GLU A 191 2.76 -11.18 -5.60
N LYS A 192 1.61 -11.87 -5.53
CA LYS A 192 0.45 -11.39 -4.77
C LYS A 192 0.73 -11.31 -3.26
N ASN A 193 1.47 -12.27 -2.70
CA ASN A 193 1.91 -12.21 -1.30
C ASN A 193 2.83 -11.01 -1.03
N SER A 194 3.76 -10.72 -1.95
CA SER A 194 4.60 -9.52 -1.84
C SER A 194 3.76 -8.23 -1.88
N THR A 195 2.71 -8.18 -2.71
CA THR A 195 1.79 -7.04 -2.75
C THR A 195 0.99 -6.90 -1.46
N ILE A 196 0.54 -8.01 -0.87
CA ILE A 196 -0.16 -8.01 0.43
C ILE A 196 0.76 -7.48 1.53
N GLU A 197 2.01 -7.95 1.59
CA GLU A 197 2.99 -7.45 2.57
C GLU A 197 3.23 -5.94 2.43
N THR A 198 3.29 -5.41 1.19
CA THR A 198 3.41 -3.96 0.99
C THR A 198 2.17 -3.18 1.40
N LEU A 199 0.97 -3.73 1.21
CA LEU A 199 -0.28 -3.10 1.64
C LEU A 199 -0.43 -3.12 3.16
N GLU A 200 -0.03 -4.21 3.81
CA GLU A 200 -0.01 -4.32 5.26
C GLU A 200 0.97 -3.33 5.89
N ALA A 201 2.14 -3.13 5.29
CA ALA A 201 3.09 -2.12 5.72
C ALA A 201 2.52 -0.70 5.60
N SER A 202 1.88 -0.38 4.47
CA SER A 202 1.24 0.93 4.25
C SER A 202 0.06 1.18 5.20
N ALA A 203 -0.72 0.14 5.51
CA ALA A 203 -1.80 0.22 6.51
C ALA A 203 -1.27 0.44 7.93
N ALA A 204 -0.13 -0.17 8.27
CA ALA A 204 0.53 0.06 9.56
C ALA A 204 1.08 1.49 9.70
N GLU A 205 1.61 2.06 8.61
CA GLU A 205 2.10 3.43 8.55
C GLU A 205 0.96 4.46 8.73
N THR A 206 -0.15 4.28 8.01
CA THR A 206 -1.35 5.13 8.18
C THR A 206 -1.96 4.99 9.58
N ALA A 207 -1.95 3.80 10.17
CA ALA A 207 -2.40 3.62 11.56
C ALA A 207 -1.50 4.36 12.57
N ALA A 208 -0.19 4.41 12.33
CA ALA A 208 0.73 5.16 13.17
C ALA A 208 0.52 6.69 13.04
N GLU A 209 0.30 7.18 11.82
CA GLU A 209 -0.01 8.59 11.56
C GLU A 209 -1.31 9.04 12.27
N LEU A 210 -2.35 8.21 12.24
CA LEU A 210 -3.61 8.47 12.94
C LEU A 210 -3.42 8.55 14.47
N GLU A 211 -2.55 7.71 15.04
CA GLU A 211 -2.26 7.74 16.46
C GLU A 211 -1.52 9.03 16.87
N THR A 212 -0.59 9.51 16.04
CA THR A 212 0.06 10.81 16.25
C THR A 212 -0.92 11.98 16.14
N LEU A 213 -1.81 11.98 15.14
CA LEU A 213 -2.84 13.01 14.98
C LEU A 213 -3.80 13.04 16.17
N ARG A 214 -4.20 11.88 16.72
CA ARG A 214 -5.01 11.80 17.94
C ARG A 214 -4.31 12.41 19.14
N ALA A 215 -3.03 12.10 19.33
CA ALA A 215 -2.25 12.67 20.43
C ALA A 215 -2.14 14.20 20.33
N GLU A 216 -1.97 14.75 19.12
CA GLU A 216 -1.96 16.19 18.88
C GLU A 216 -3.34 16.84 19.13
N LEU A 217 -4.43 16.19 18.73
CA LEU A 217 -5.79 16.65 18.97
C LEU A 217 -6.12 16.69 20.48
N GLU A 218 -5.74 15.65 21.22
CA GLU A 218 -5.94 15.58 22.67
C GLU A 218 -5.11 16.65 23.41
N ALA A 219 -3.88 16.91 22.95
CA ALA A 219 -3.07 18.01 23.45
C ALA A 219 -3.72 19.38 23.17
N LYS A 220 -4.25 19.61 21.95
CA LYS A 220 -4.97 20.84 21.62
C LYS A 220 -6.26 21.01 22.43
N ASN A 221 -7.04 19.94 22.62
CA ASN A 221 -8.25 19.97 23.45
C ASN A 221 -7.91 20.33 24.91
N THR A 222 -6.82 19.77 25.45
CA THR A 222 -6.34 20.13 26.78
C THR A 222 -5.96 21.61 26.86
N MET A 223 -5.28 22.15 25.85
CA MET A 223 -4.95 23.58 25.79
C MET A 223 -6.20 24.47 25.71
N ILE A 224 -7.22 24.08 24.93
CA ILE A 224 -8.49 24.80 24.84
C ILE A 224 -9.22 24.79 26.18
N GLU A 225 -9.25 23.64 26.87
CA GLU A 225 -9.85 23.53 28.21
C GLU A 225 -9.14 24.41 29.24
N GLU A 226 -7.80 24.44 29.24
CA GLU A 226 -7.02 25.35 30.10
C GLU A 226 -7.30 26.82 29.79
N THR A 227 -7.35 27.18 28.50
CA THR A 227 -7.58 28.57 28.05
C THR A 227 -9.02 29.04 28.34
N ALA A 228 -10.01 28.16 28.17
CA ALA A 228 -11.42 28.42 28.51
C ALA A 228 -11.65 28.49 30.03
N GLY A 229 -10.95 27.67 30.81
CA GLY A 229 -10.97 27.73 32.28
C GLY A 229 -10.37 29.03 32.83
N LEU A 230 -9.25 29.48 32.27
CA LEU A 230 -8.51 30.67 32.71
C LEU A 230 -9.29 31.98 32.53
N SER A 231 -10.07 32.14 31.45
CA SER A 231 -10.93 33.34 31.28
C SER A 231 -12.11 33.33 32.25
N SER A 232 -12.81 32.20 32.40
CA SER A 232 -14.00 32.15 33.26
C SER A 232 -13.68 32.34 34.76
N GLU A 233 -12.58 31.77 35.25
CA GLU A 233 -12.23 31.86 36.68
C GLU A 233 -11.67 33.24 37.05
N SER A 234 -10.83 33.84 36.19
CA SER A 234 -10.36 35.23 36.34
C SER A 234 -11.54 36.22 36.31
N ASP A 235 -12.48 36.03 35.39
CA ASP A 235 -13.62 36.95 35.24
C ASP A 235 -14.65 36.79 36.36
N LEU A 236 -14.86 35.57 36.86
CA LEU A 236 -15.64 35.32 38.08
C LEU A 236 -14.99 35.97 39.32
N GLN A 237 -13.66 35.96 39.41
CA GLN A 237 -12.95 36.58 40.52
C GLN A 237 -13.04 38.11 40.49
N LYS A 238 -12.95 38.73 39.30
CA LYS A 238 -13.18 40.17 39.12
C LYS A 238 -14.64 40.57 39.40
N LEU A 239 -15.61 39.75 38.97
CA LEU A 239 -17.03 39.96 39.29
C LEU A 239 -17.29 39.92 40.80
N ALA A 240 -16.70 38.97 41.51
CA ALA A 240 -16.79 38.87 42.96
C ALA A 240 -16.15 40.09 43.66
N GLU A 241 -15.02 40.58 43.15
CA GLU A 241 -14.39 41.82 43.64
C GLU A 241 -15.28 43.06 43.40
N TYR A 242 -15.88 43.18 42.21
CA TYR A 242 -16.81 44.28 41.93
C TYR A 242 -18.08 44.21 42.79
N GLU A 243 -18.66 43.03 43.02
CA GLU A 243 -19.79 42.85 43.94
C GLU A 243 -19.43 43.23 45.38
N ALA A 244 -18.23 42.88 45.85
CA ALA A 244 -17.75 43.25 47.18
C ALA A 244 -17.62 44.79 47.31
N VAL A 245 -17.03 45.47 46.33
CA VAL A 245 -16.89 46.92 46.31
C VAL A 245 -18.26 47.62 46.24
N ILE A 246 -19.18 47.14 45.42
CA ILE A 246 -20.55 47.68 45.33
C ILE A 246 -21.29 47.52 46.66
N SER A 247 -21.15 46.38 47.32
CA SER A 247 -21.73 46.12 48.64
C SER A 247 -21.20 47.07 49.71
N GLU A 248 -19.87 47.29 49.74
CA GLU A 248 -19.24 48.21 50.68
C GLU A 248 -19.65 49.67 50.45
N GLN A 249 -19.69 50.12 49.18
CA GLN A 249 -20.16 51.45 48.82
C GLN A 249 -21.64 51.66 49.17
N SER A 250 -22.48 50.64 48.97
CA SER A 250 -23.91 50.69 49.32
C SER A 250 -24.11 50.81 50.84
N SER A 251 -23.28 50.13 51.63
CA SER A 251 -23.27 50.24 53.09
C SER A 251 -22.87 51.65 53.56
N SER A 252 -21.81 52.22 52.95
CA SER A 252 -21.35 53.58 53.25
C SER A 252 -22.40 54.64 52.87
N LEU A 253 -23.09 54.47 51.75
CA LEU A 253 -24.21 55.35 51.36
C LEU A 253 -25.36 55.28 52.37
N ALA A 254 -25.73 54.08 52.83
CA ALA A 254 -26.77 53.91 53.83
C ALA A 254 -26.40 54.53 55.19
N GLU A 255 -25.12 54.53 55.57
CA GLU A 255 -24.64 55.25 56.75
C GLU A 255 -24.75 56.77 56.59
N LYS A 256 -24.34 57.30 55.43
CA LYS A 256 -24.46 58.73 55.13
C LYS A 256 -25.90 59.21 55.05
N ASP A 257 -26.82 58.38 54.54
CA ASP A 257 -28.25 58.71 54.51
C ASP A 257 -28.84 58.77 55.94
N ARG A 258 -28.39 57.89 56.85
CA ARG A 258 -28.76 57.98 58.27
C ARG A 258 -28.21 59.24 58.93
N GLU A 259 -26.97 59.61 58.63
CA GLU A 259 -26.34 60.84 59.13
C GLU A 259 -27.07 62.09 58.60
N LEU A 260 -27.44 62.11 57.31
CA LEU A 260 -28.24 63.18 56.73
C LEU A 260 -29.61 63.31 57.38
N GLU A 261 -30.27 62.20 57.71
CA GLU A 261 -31.57 62.23 58.37
C GLU A 261 -31.45 62.71 59.83
N GLN A 262 -30.41 62.31 60.55
CA GLN A 262 -30.10 62.86 61.87
C GLN A 262 -29.86 64.38 61.83
N LEU A 263 -29.04 64.85 60.88
CA LEU A 263 -28.77 66.28 60.72
C LEU A 263 -30.01 67.07 60.31
N ARG A 264 -30.93 66.48 59.53
CA ARG A 264 -32.23 67.08 59.21
C ARG A 264 -33.12 67.19 60.43
N GLN A 265 -33.15 66.16 61.27
CA GLN A 265 -33.92 66.14 62.51
C GLN A 265 -33.37 67.17 63.51
N GLU A 266 -32.05 67.25 63.67
CA GLU A 266 -31.39 68.26 64.50
C GLU A 266 -31.65 69.68 63.98
N ASN A 267 -31.63 69.90 62.67
CA ASN A 267 -32.00 71.19 62.07
C ASN A 267 -33.49 71.54 62.28
N ALA A 268 -34.38 70.56 62.30
CA ALA A 268 -35.80 70.77 62.59
C ALA A 268 -36.00 71.17 64.06
N ASP A 269 -35.34 70.47 64.99
CA ASP A 269 -35.38 70.77 66.42
C ASP A 269 -34.79 72.15 66.76
N LEU A 270 -33.71 72.54 66.07
CA LEU A 270 -33.10 73.87 66.20
C LEU A 270 -33.99 74.99 65.64
N LYS A 271 -34.77 74.72 64.58
CA LYS A 271 -35.77 75.68 64.04
C LYS A 271 -36.99 75.84 64.95
N GLU A 272 -37.39 74.78 65.65
CA GLU A 272 -38.55 74.79 66.55
C GLU A 272 -38.25 75.43 67.92
N ASN A 273 -37.00 75.37 68.38
CA ASN A 273 -36.54 75.98 69.64
C ASN A 273 -35.77 77.31 69.49
N GLY A 274 -35.52 77.77 68.27
CA GLY A 274 -34.73 78.98 67.96
C GLY A 274 -35.51 80.29 68.04
N GLY A 275 -36.25 80.52 69.13
CA GLY A 275 -36.86 81.80 69.42
C GLY A 275 -35.86 82.76 70.05
N ASP A 276 -35.54 83.84 69.33
CA ASP A 276 -34.86 85.06 69.80
C ASP A 276 -33.34 84.97 70.06
N ALA A 277 -32.55 85.24 69.01
CA ALA A 277 -31.20 85.76 69.18
C ALA A 277 -30.80 86.61 67.96
N GLY A 278 -30.64 87.91 68.17
CA GLY A 278 -29.94 88.82 67.27
C GLY A 278 -28.44 88.51 67.23
N PHE A 279 -28.08 87.32 66.75
CA PHE A 279 -26.74 86.76 66.74
C PHE A 279 -26.15 86.88 65.33
N ASP A 280 -25.11 87.69 65.23
CA ASP A 280 -24.13 87.91 64.15
C ASP A 280 -24.27 87.15 62.80
N MET A 281 -25.38 87.36 62.08
CA MET A 281 -25.63 86.77 60.76
C MET A 281 -24.54 87.10 59.71
N SER A 282 -23.81 88.21 59.87
CA SER A 282 -22.69 88.54 58.98
C SER A 282 -21.45 87.68 59.24
N ALA A 283 -21.15 87.37 60.51
CA ALA A 283 -20.07 86.44 60.86
C ALA A 283 -20.40 85.01 60.39
N LEU A 284 -21.64 84.56 60.60
CA LEU A 284 -22.14 83.28 60.09
C LEU A 284 -22.08 83.18 58.56
N PHE A 285 -22.42 84.25 57.84
CA PHE A 285 -22.32 84.28 56.39
C PHE A 285 -20.86 84.24 55.90
N MET A 286 -19.95 84.98 56.54
CA MET A 286 -18.51 84.91 56.24
C MET A 286 -17.93 83.52 56.52
N GLU A 287 -18.32 82.90 57.63
CA GLU A 287 -17.88 81.55 58.01
C GLU A 287 -18.41 80.49 57.04
N ALA A 288 -19.68 80.59 56.63
CA ALA A 288 -20.26 79.76 55.59
C ALA A 288 -19.54 79.93 54.24
N GLN A 289 -19.21 81.17 53.85
CA GLN A 289 -18.51 81.46 52.60
C GLN A 289 -17.07 80.92 52.61
N MET A 290 -16.36 81.03 53.74
CA MET A 290 -15.03 80.46 53.93
C MET A 290 -15.06 78.93 53.91
N THR A 291 -16.07 78.32 54.54
CA THR A 291 -16.27 76.87 54.54
C THR A 291 -16.58 76.37 53.13
N ALA A 292 -17.49 77.01 52.41
CA ALA A 292 -17.82 76.67 51.03
C ALA A 292 -16.59 76.77 50.12
N LYS A 293 -15.77 77.82 50.28
CA LYS A 293 -14.53 78.00 49.50
C LYS A 293 -13.50 76.91 49.82
N LYS A 294 -13.35 76.54 51.10
CA LYS A 294 -12.46 75.46 51.54
C LYS A 294 -12.90 74.11 50.95
N VAL A 295 -14.19 73.79 51.04
CA VAL A 295 -14.77 72.58 50.45
C VAL A 295 -14.57 72.56 48.94
N ALA A 296 -14.79 73.68 48.24
CA ALA A 296 -14.55 73.77 46.80
C ALA A 296 -13.07 73.53 46.44
N THR A 297 -12.12 74.09 47.19
CA THR A 297 -10.69 73.82 46.96
C THR A 297 -10.29 72.38 47.25
N GLU A 298 -10.82 71.77 48.30
CA GLU A 298 -10.55 70.36 48.62
C GLU A 298 -11.17 69.42 47.60
N ALA A 299 -12.39 69.71 47.13
CA ALA A 299 -13.04 68.97 46.06
C ALA A 299 -12.24 69.05 44.76
N ASN A 300 -11.79 70.25 44.36
CA ASN A 300 -10.95 70.44 43.18
C ASN A 300 -9.61 69.69 43.29
N LYS A 301 -8.99 69.69 44.48
CA LYS A 301 -7.75 68.96 44.73
C LYS A 301 -7.96 67.44 44.62
N LYS A 302 -9.06 66.92 45.19
CA LYS A 302 -9.43 65.50 45.08
C LYS A 302 -9.74 65.12 43.62
N ALA A 303 -10.50 65.95 42.90
CA ALA A 303 -10.82 65.73 41.50
C ALA A 303 -9.55 65.64 40.65
N ALA A 304 -8.61 66.59 40.82
CA ALA A 304 -7.32 66.59 40.12
C ALA A 304 -6.46 65.37 40.45
N ALA A 305 -6.46 64.92 41.72
CA ALA A 305 -5.74 63.72 42.12
C ALA A 305 -6.33 62.46 41.49
N ILE A 306 -7.66 62.36 41.43
CA ILE A 306 -8.36 61.24 40.78
C ILE A 306 -8.08 61.23 39.27
N THR A 307 -8.12 62.39 38.60
CA THR A 307 -7.80 62.46 37.16
C THR A 307 -6.38 62.00 36.89
N LYS A 308 -5.43 62.47 37.70
CA LYS A 308 -4.04 62.05 37.58
C LYS A 308 -3.84 60.54 37.79
N ASP A 309 -4.46 59.97 38.83
CA ASP A 309 -4.38 58.53 39.11
C ASP A 309 -5.01 57.69 37.98
N ALA A 310 -6.13 58.16 37.42
CA ALA A 310 -6.76 57.53 36.27
C ALA A 310 -5.89 57.59 35.01
N GLU A 311 -5.26 58.74 34.72
CA GLU A 311 -4.33 58.90 33.60
C GLU A 311 -3.11 57.97 33.74
N GLU A 312 -2.52 57.87 34.94
CA GLU A 312 -1.38 56.98 35.20
C GLU A 312 -1.77 55.49 35.04
N LYS A 313 -2.95 55.10 35.52
CA LYS A 313 -3.46 53.72 35.34
C LYS A 313 -3.77 53.40 33.88
N ALA A 314 -4.39 54.32 33.15
CA ALA A 314 -4.69 54.14 31.73
C ALA A 314 -3.40 54.02 30.91
N ALA A 315 -2.42 54.89 31.16
CA ALA A 315 -1.12 54.82 30.50
C ALA A 315 -0.41 53.49 30.78
N LYS A 316 -0.46 53.02 32.02
CA LYS A 316 0.11 51.72 32.40
C LYS A 316 -0.60 50.56 31.69
N ALA A 317 -1.94 50.55 31.66
CA ALA A 317 -2.71 49.51 31.00
C ALA A 317 -2.39 49.42 29.49
N ILE A 318 -2.25 50.57 28.82
CA ILE A 318 -1.85 50.62 27.40
C ILE A 318 -0.43 50.08 27.22
N ALA A 319 0.51 50.44 28.11
CA ALA A 319 1.88 49.95 28.04
C ALA A 319 1.96 48.43 28.25
N ASP A 320 1.25 47.90 29.26
CA ASP A 320 1.21 46.47 29.56
C ASP A 320 0.57 45.69 28.40
N ALA A 321 -0.54 46.20 27.82
CA ALA A 321 -1.19 45.59 26.66
C ALA A 321 -0.28 45.57 25.43
N ASN A 322 0.43 46.66 25.15
CA ASN A 322 1.38 46.71 24.02
C ASN A 322 2.55 45.74 24.23
N ALA A 323 3.10 45.67 25.44
CA ALA A 323 4.18 44.74 25.76
C ALA A 323 3.72 43.28 25.60
N GLN A 324 2.50 42.96 26.01
CA GLN A 324 1.93 41.63 25.84
C GLN A 324 1.68 41.30 24.36
N ALA A 325 1.19 42.26 23.57
CA ALA A 325 1.02 42.08 22.13
C ALA A 325 2.36 41.87 21.40
N GLU A 326 3.39 42.64 21.74
CA GLU A 326 4.75 42.45 21.20
C GLU A 326 5.32 41.08 21.55
N GLN A 327 5.12 40.61 22.80
CA GLN A 327 5.53 39.28 23.23
C GLN A 327 4.81 38.18 22.44
N THR A 328 3.48 38.28 22.29
CA THR A 328 2.70 37.31 21.50
C THR A 328 3.16 37.24 20.05
N ILE A 329 3.47 38.39 19.43
CA ILE A 329 3.99 38.43 18.05
C ILE A 329 5.38 37.79 17.97
N ALA A 330 6.25 38.03 18.96
CA ALA A 330 7.57 37.44 19.01
C ALA A 330 7.50 35.91 19.15
N ASP A 331 6.65 35.41 20.04
CA ASP A 331 6.47 33.98 20.28
C ASP A 331 5.87 33.27 19.05
N ALA A 332 4.86 33.89 18.40
CA ALA A 332 4.28 33.38 17.17
C ALA A 332 5.31 33.30 16.03
N ASN A 333 6.16 34.32 15.87
CA ASN A 333 7.23 34.31 14.86
C ASN A 333 8.28 33.23 15.16
N ALA A 334 8.69 33.07 16.42
CA ALA A 334 9.63 32.03 16.82
C ALA A 334 9.08 30.63 16.56
N GLN A 335 7.79 30.41 16.83
CA GLN A 335 7.13 29.14 16.56
C GLN A 335 7.03 28.88 15.05
N ALA A 336 6.70 29.88 14.24
CA ALA A 336 6.67 29.76 12.79
C ALA A 336 8.06 29.42 12.21
N GLU A 337 9.11 30.09 12.68
CA GLU A 337 10.50 29.78 12.28
C GLU A 337 10.89 28.34 12.64
N GLN A 338 10.50 27.87 13.84
CA GLN A 338 10.74 26.50 14.27
C GLN A 338 10.00 25.49 13.37
N THR A 339 8.73 25.72 13.07
CA THR A 339 7.94 24.86 12.16
C THR A 339 8.56 24.78 10.77
N ILE A 340 9.03 25.91 10.23
CA ILE A 340 9.72 25.93 8.93
C ILE A 340 11.04 25.14 8.98
N ALA A 341 11.80 25.28 10.07
CA ALA A 341 13.05 24.55 10.25
C ALA A 341 12.82 23.02 10.33
N ASP A 342 11.82 22.59 11.08
CA ASP A 342 11.47 21.17 11.24
C ASP A 342 10.95 20.58 9.92
N ALA A 343 10.09 21.31 9.20
CA ALA A 343 9.60 20.89 7.88
C ALA A 343 10.75 20.73 6.87
N ASN A 344 11.69 21.68 6.84
CA ASN A 344 12.87 21.58 5.96
C ASN A 344 13.76 20.39 6.32
N LYS A 345 13.98 20.16 7.62
CA LYS A 345 14.76 19.00 8.09
C LYS A 345 14.11 17.68 7.67
N GLN A 346 12.79 17.56 7.83
CA GLN A 346 12.06 16.35 7.45
C GLN A 346 12.05 16.14 5.92
N ALA A 347 11.97 17.21 5.14
CA ALA A 347 12.14 17.15 3.69
C ALA A 347 13.54 16.66 3.30
N ASP A 348 14.60 17.18 3.91
CA ASP A 348 15.98 16.76 3.66
C ASP A 348 16.20 15.27 4.02
N GLU A 349 15.66 14.82 5.16
CA GLU A 349 15.72 13.41 5.57
C GLU A 349 14.97 12.51 4.57
N THR A 350 13.79 12.93 4.12
CA THR A 350 12.98 12.19 3.14
C THR A 350 13.74 12.05 1.80
N ILE A 351 14.32 13.14 1.29
CA ILE A 351 15.10 13.13 0.05
C ILE A 351 16.34 12.25 0.21
N SER A 352 17.04 12.33 1.35
CA SER A 352 18.20 11.49 1.63
C SER A 352 17.86 10.00 1.64
N ASN A 353 16.76 9.63 2.31
CA ASN A 353 16.31 8.24 2.40
C ASN A 353 15.89 7.70 1.02
N ALA A 354 15.12 8.49 0.26
CA ALA A 354 14.71 8.11 -1.09
C ALA A 354 15.92 7.90 -2.02
N ASN A 355 16.94 8.76 -1.93
CA ASN A 355 18.17 8.61 -2.70
C ASN A 355 18.95 7.36 -2.29
N ALA A 356 19.07 7.08 -1.00
CA ALA A 356 19.76 5.87 -0.51
C ALA A 356 19.05 4.59 -0.95
N GLU A 357 17.71 4.57 -0.93
CA GLU A 357 16.94 3.43 -1.39
C GLU A 357 17.04 3.24 -2.92
N ALA A 358 17.01 4.33 -3.67
CA ALA A 358 17.22 4.31 -5.12
C ALA A 358 18.62 3.77 -5.48
N GLU A 359 19.66 4.21 -4.77
CA GLU A 359 21.03 3.72 -4.97
C GLU A 359 21.14 2.22 -4.66
N LYS A 360 20.48 1.76 -3.58
CA LYS A 360 20.42 0.33 -3.25
C LYS A 360 19.74 -0.48 -4.36
N LYS A 361 18.58 -0.03 -4.86
CA LYS A 361 17.85 -0.70 -5.95
C LYS A 361 18.68 -0.77 -7.22
N LEU A 362 19.42 0.29 -7.56
CA LEU A 362 20.34 0.29 -8.71
C LEU A 362 21.47 -0.73 -8.53
N ASN A 363 22.11 -0.76 -7.37
CA ASN A 363 23.18 -1.72 -7.07
C ASN A 363 22.69 -3.17 -7.10
N ASP A 364 21.50 -3.45 -6.55
CA ASP A 364 20.90 -4.78 -6.56
C ASP A 364 20.55 -5.22 -8.00
N ALA A 365 19.98 -4.30 -8.81
CA ALA A 365 19.69 -4.55 -10.21
C ALA A 365 20.96 -4.81 -11.04
N ASP A 366 22.01 -4.01 -10.84
CA ASP A 366 23.30 -4.20 -11.51
C ASP A 366 23.93 -5.54 -11.12
N ALA A 367 23.89 -5.92 -9.83
CA ALA A 367 24.37 -7.21 -9.36
C ALA A 367 23.60 -8.38 -10.00
N GLN A 368 22.27 -8.27 -10.10
CA GLN A 368 21.43 -9.28 -10.74
C GLN A 368 21.68 -9.37 -12.25
N ALA A 369 21.88 -8.24 -12.92
CA ALA A 369 22.24 -8.21 -14.33
C ALA A 369 23.59 -8.89 -14.59
N ILE A 370 24.62 -8.58 -13.78
CA ILE A 370 25.94 -9.23 -13.86
C ILE A 370 25.80 -10.75 -13.66
N LYS A 371 25.04 -11.17 -12.65
CA LYS A 371 24.81 -12.60 -12.39
C LYS A 371 24.12 -13.28 -13.56
N THR A 372 23.08 -12.67 -14.12
CA THR A 372 22.33 -13.22 -15.26
C THR A 372 23.24 -13.40 -16.48
N VAL A 373 24.11 -12.42 -16.75
CA VAL A 373 25.10 -12.53 -17.84
C VAL A 373 26.09 -13.66 -17.56
N ALA A 374 26.61 -13.76 -16.34
CA ALA A 374 27.55 -14.83 -15.96
C ALA A 374 26.93 -16.23 -16.08
N ASP A 375 25.69 -16.41 -15.61
CA ASP A 375 24.95 -17.68 -15.69
C ASP A 375 24.70 -18.06 -17.17
N ALA A 376 24.37 -17.08 -18.02
CA ALA A 376 24.19 -17.29 -19.45
C ALA A 376 25.51 -17.67 -20.15
N GLU A 377 26.62 -17.00 -19.82
CA GLU A 377 27.94 -17.32 -20.35
C GLU A 377 28.39 -18.74 -19.95
N GLU A 378 28.14 -19.15 -18.72
CA GLU A 378 28.44 -20.50 -18.23
C GLU A 378 27.61 -21.56 -18.96
N SER A 379 26.31 -21.32 -19.16
CA SER A 379 25.42 -22.23 -19.89
C SER A 379 25.84 -22.40 -21.36
N VAL A 380 26.21 -21.29 -22.03
CA VAL A 380 26.73 -21.32 -23.40
C VAL A 380 28.03 -22.12 -23.46
N ARG A 381 28.95 -21.91 -22.52
CA ARG A 381 30.21 -22.64 -22.45
C ARG A 381 29.98 -24.15 -22.27
N ALA A 382 29.09 -24.54 -21.35
CA ALA A 382 28.74 -25.94 -21.13
C ALA A 382 28.14 -26.58 -22.39
N SER A 383 27.28 -25.86 -23.10
CA SER A 383 26.67 -26.30 -24.35
C SER A 383 27.69 -26.51 -25.46
N ILE A 384 28.68 -25.61 -25.58
CA ILE A 384 29.78 -25.75 -26.54
C ILE A 384 30.63 -26.98 -26.21
N GLU A 385 30.99 -27.17 -24.93
CA GLU A 385 31.77 -28.33 -24.51
C GLU A 385 31.04 -29.67 -24.79
N ASP A 386 29.72 -29.73 -24.60
CA ASP A 386 28.93 -30.92 -24.94
C ASP A 386 28.89 -31.16 -26.46
N ALA A 387 28.67 -30.10 -27.25
CA ALA A 387 28.68 -30.17 -28.71
C ALA A 387 30.03 -30.67 -29.25
N GLU A 388 31.14 -30.24 -28.66
CA GLU A 388 32.48 -30.71 -29.00
C GLU A 388 32.67 -32.20 -28.66
N ARG A 389 32.21 -32.65 -27.48
CA ARG A 389 32.25 -34.06 -27.08
C ARG A 389 31.44 -34.95 -28.03
N ARG A 390 30.23 -34.52 -28.40
CA ARG A 390 29.38 -35.22 -29.37
C ARG A 390 30.07 -35.30 -30.73
N THR A 391 30.57 -34.17 -31.22
CA THR A 391 31.30 -34.12 -32.51
C THR A 391 32.48 -35.08 -32.51
N LYS A 392 33.29 -35.10 -31.44
CA LYS A 392 34.40 -36.05 -31.31
C LYS A 392 33.91 -37.50 -31.39
N THR A 393 32.92 -37.86 -30.59
CA THR A 393 32.33 -39.21 -30.55
C THR A 393 31.79 -39.62 -31.92
N THR A 394 31.06 -38.73 -32.60
CA THR A 394 30.53 -38.96 -33.94
C THR A 394 31.65 -39.17 -34.95
N THR A 395 32.71 -38.35 -34.91
CA THR A 395 33.84 -38.51 -35.83
C THR A 395 34.62 -39.81 -35.60
N GLU A 396 34.81 -40.22 -34.34
CA GLU A 396 35.43 -41.50 -34.00
C GLU A 396 34.56 -42.68 -34.45
N THR A 397 33.26 -42.63 -34.20
CA THR A 397 32.30 -43.65 -34.66
C THR A 397 32.30 -43.75 -36.18
N ALA A 398 32.28 -42.62 -36.89
CA ALA A 398 32.35 -42.59 -38.35
C ALA A 398 33.65 -43.20 -38.89
N ARG A 399 34.79 -42.96 -38.22
CA ARG A 399 36.08 -43.61 -38.57
C ARG A 399 36.00 -45.11 -38.39
N THR A 400 35.47 -45.59 -37.26
CA THR A 400 35.31 -47.03 -36.98
C THR A 400 34.39 -47.70 -37.99
N VAL A 401 33.23 -47.11 -38.28
CA VAL A 401 32.28 -47.63 -39.28
C VAL A 401 32.93 -47.69 -40.66
N ARG A 402 33.64 -46.64 -41.10
CA ARG A 402 34.38 -46.66 -42.37
C ARG A 402 35.46 -47.74 -42.42
N ALA A 403 36.17 -47.99 -41.32
CA ALA A 403 37.18 -49.04 -41.24
C ALA A 403 36.55 -50.44 -41.35
N LEU A 404 35.42 -50.67 -40.66
CA LEU A 404 34.67 -51.93 -40.74
C LEU A 404 34.12 -52.16 -42.15
N LEU A 405 33.48 -51.15 -42.75
CA LEU A 405 32.97 -51.24 -44.12
C LEU A 405 34.09 -51.55 -45.11
N ARG A 406 35.26 -50.93 -44.97
CA ARG A 406 36.41 -51.21 -45.83
C ARG A 406 36.89 -52.66 -45.67
N SER A 407 37.03 -53.13 -44.44
CA SER A 407 37.38 -54.53 -44.15
C SER A 407 36.38 -55.52 -44.74
N GLU A 408 35.08 -55.20 -44.67
CA GLU A 408 34.03 -56.06 -45.22
C GLU A 408 34.05 -56.06 -46.75
N ILE A 409 34.26 -54.89 -47.37
CA ILE A 409 34.45 -54.78 -48.83
C ILE A 409 35.65 -55.61 -49.30
N ASP A 410 36.77 -55.54 -48.58
CA ASP A 410 37.98 -56.33 -48.90
C ASP A 410 37.72 -57.84 -48.74
N SER A 411 37.00 -58.24 -47.69
CA SER A 411 36.58 -59.63 -47.44
C SER A 411 35.65 -60.17 -48.53
N VAL A 412 34.61 -59.40 -48.90
CA VAL A 412 33.68 -59.74 -49.98
C VAL A 412 34.44 -59.83 -51.32
N SER A 413 35.32 -58.88 -51.60
CA SER A 413 36.15 -58.89 -52.81
C SER A 413 37.04 -60.13 -52.88
N LYS A 414 37.63 -60.56 -51.77
CA LYS A 414 38.40 -61.81 -51.69
C LYS A 414 37.53 -63.04 -51.97
N LYS A 415 36.37 -63.15 -51.31
CA LYS A 415 35.41 -64.23 -51.56
C LYS A 415 34.95 -64.28 -53.01
N PHE A 416 34.71 -63.11 -53.61
CA PHE A 416 34.34 -63.02 -55.01
C PHE A 416 35.45 -63.57 -55.92
N ASN A 417 36.70 -63.19 -55.69
CA ASN A 417 37.84 -63.74 -56.43
C ASN A 417 38.00 -65.26 -56.24
N GLU A 418 37.82 -65.77 -55.02
CA GLU A 418 37.82 -67.21 -54.73
C GLU A 418 36.70 -67.94 -55.51
N ILE A 419 35.49 -67.39 -55.53
CA ILE A 419 34.37 -67.92 -56.31
C ILE A 419 34.70 -67.89 -57.82
N SER A 420 35.26 -66.79 -58.33
CA SER A 420 35.68 -66.70 -59.73
C SER A 420 36.68 -67.81 -60.10
N LEU A 421 37.67 -68.07 -59.25
CA LEU A 421 38.64 -69.15 -59.46
C LEU A 421 37.99 -70.55 -59.42
N VAL A 422 37.05 -70.79 -58.50
CA VAL A 422 36.31 -72.05 -58.43
C VAL A 422 35.47 -72.25 -59.69
N LEU A 423 34.80 -71.20 -60.17
CA LEU A 423 34.03 -71.24 -61.41
C LEU A 423 34.91 -71.51 -62.63
N GLU A 424 36.09 -70.89 -62.72
CA GLU A 424 37.06 -71.15 -63.78
C GLU A 424 37.52 -72.62 -63.78
N ASN A 425 37.84 -73.16 -62.60
CA ASN A 425 38.22 -74.57 -62.45
C ASN A 425 37.07 -75.53 -62.81
N LEU A 426 35.85 -75.29 -62.31
CA LEU A 426 34.66 -76.08 -62.65
C LEU A 426 34.37 -76.02 -64.17
N SER A 427 34.49 -74.85 -64.78
CA SER A 427 34.32 -74.66 -66.22
C SER A 427 35.37 -75.47 -67.00
N GLY A 428 36.64 -75.43 -66.57
CA GLY A 428 37.71 -76.25 -67.15
C GLY A 428 37.45 -77.75 -67.01
N GLN A 429 37.03 -78.21 -65.82
CA GLN A 429 36.67 -79.61 -65.59
C GLN A 429 35.49 -80.06 -66.45
N ALA A 430 34.43 -79.24 -66.54
CA ALA A 430 33.28 -79.52 -67.39
C ALA A 430 33.69 -79.58 -68.87
N GLY A 431 34.55 -78.67 -69.33
CA GLY A 431 35.10 -78.68 -70.69
C GLY A 431 35.92 -79.94 -70.99
N SER A 432 36.73 -80.39 -70.03
CA SER A 432 37.49 -81.64 -70.16
C SER A 432 36.56 -82.86 -70.23
N ARG A 433 35.56 -82.95 -69.34
CA ARG A 433 34.58 -84.06 -69.34
C ARG A 433 33.72 -84.07 -70.59
N LEU A 434 33.31 -82.90 -71.09
CA LEU A 434 32.59 -82.77 -72.35
C LEU A 434 33.44 -83.26 -73.52
N SER A 435 34.74 -82.93 -73.53
CA SER A 435 35.67 -83.40 -74.56
C SER A 435 35.88 -84.91 -74.51
N GLU A 436 36.03 -85.46 -73.30
CA GLU A 436 36.10 -86.91 -73.06
C GLU A 436 34.82 -87.63 -73.54
N ALA A 437 33.64 -87.09 -73.20
CA ALA A 437 32.36 -87.60 -73.68
C ALA A 437 32.24 -87.52 -75.21
N LYS A 438 32.66 -86.42 -75.83
CA LYS A 438 32.70 -86.28 -77.30
C LYS A 438 33.60 -87.32 -77.95
N ASN A 439 34.78 -87.58 -77.36
CA ASN A 439 35.69 -88.61 -77.86
C ASN A 439 35.06 -90.01 -77.74
N VAL A 440 34.48 -90.35 -76.59
CA VAL A 440 33.79 -91.63 -76.38
C VAL A 440 32.61 -91.79 -77.35
N ILE A 441 31.81 -90.74 -77.56
CA ILE A 441 30.71 -90.76 -78.55
C ILE A 441 31.26 -90.95 -79.96
N SER A 442 32.35 -90.26 -80.33
CA SER A 442 32.98 -90.42 -81.64
C SER A 442 33.54 -91.83 -81.84
N GLU A 443 34.14 -92.41 -80.81
CA GLU A 443 34.67 -93.78 -80.82
C GLU A 443 33.52 -94.80 -80.91
N ALA A 444 32.46 -94.64 -80.10
CA ALA A 444 31.25 -95.44 -80.18
C ALA A 444 30.62 -95.37 -81.58
N ARG A 445 30.52 -94.17 -82.16
CA ARG A 445 30.03 -93.96 -83.53
C ARG A 445 30.91 -94.68 -84.55
N SER A 446 32.23 -94.63 -84.41
CA SER A 446 33.16 -95.36 -85.27
C SER A 446 33.04 -96.89 -85.14
N THR A 447 32.69 -97.41 -83.97
CA THR A 447 32.55 -98.87 -83.75
C THR A 447 31.24 -99.45 -84.29
N VAL A 448 30.19 -98.65 -84.41
CA VAL A 448 28.88 -99.10 -84.90
C VAL A 448 28.79 -99.08 -86.44
N GLY A 449 29.68 -98.33 -87.11
CA GLY A 449 29.68 -98.19 -88.58
C GLY A 449 28.61 -97.21 -89.06
N ASP A 450 28.89 -96.50 -90.16
CA ASP A 450 27.95 -95.55 -90.78
C ASP A 450 26.78 -96.32 -91.41
N ASP A 451 25.69 -96.50 -90.65
CA ASP A 451 24.40 -96.92 -91.18
C ASP A 451 23.63 -95.66 -91.61
N ASP A 452 23.32 -95.53 -92.90
CA ASP A 452 22.72 -94.34 -93.55
C ASP A 452 21.25 -94.05 -93.12
N ASP A 453 20.68 -94.81 -92.17
CA ASP A 453 19.26 -94.73 -91.75
C ASP A 453 19.03 -94.19 -90.32
N VAL A 454 20.04 -93.57 -89.69
CA VAL A 454 19.86 -92.97 -88.35
C VAL A 454 19.36 -91.52 -88.46
N PRO A 455 18.27 -91.13 -87.77
CA PRO A 455 17.76 -89.75 -87.82
C PRO A 455 18.80 -88.75 -87.32
N SER A 456 19.08 -87.72 -88.14
CA SER A 456 19.92 -86.58 -87.77
C SER A 456 19.36 -85.91 -86.51
N PHE A 457 20.05 -86.07 -85.38
CA PHE A 457 19.76 -85.31 -84.17
C PHE A 457 20.20 -83.85 -84.36
N GLU A 458 19.32 -82.88 -84.04
CA GLU A 458 19.66 -81.45 -84.10
C GLU A 458 20.98 -81.20 -83.36
N SER A 459 21.87 -80.43 -83.98
CA SER A 459 23.19 -80.17 -83.40
C SER A 459 23.04 -79.52 -82.03
N PHE A 460 23.96 -79.82 -81.12
CA PHE A 460 23.91 -79.30 -79.74
C PHE A 460 23.86 -77.75 -79.69
N ASP A 461 24.40 -77.06 -80.71
CA ASP A 461 24.32 -75.60 -80.85
C ASP A 461 22.88 -75.09 -81.11
N GLU A 462 22.05 -75.88 -81.80
CA GLU A 462 20.65 -75.53 -82.10
C GLU A 462 19.73 -75.72 -80.88
N VAL A 463 20.03 -76.70 -80.03
CA VAL A 463 19.30 -76.92 -78.76
C VAL A 463 19.73 -75.89 -77.69
N ALA A 464 21.02 -75.54 -77.63
CA ALA A 464 21.55 -74.55 -76.70
C ALA A 464 21.04 -73.13 -77.01
N SER A 465 20.99 -72.74 -78.29
CA SER A 465 20.41 -71.46 -78.71
C SER A 465 18.92 -71.33 -78.38
N LYS A 466 18.11 -72.38 -78.64
CA LYS A 466 16.68 -72.42 -78.26
C LYS A 466 16.42 -72.36 -76.75
N SER A 467 17.35 -72.88 -75.95
CA SER A 467 17.19 -72.95 -74.48
C SER A 467 17.60 -71.64 -73.79
N PHE A 468 18.62 -70.95 -74.30
CA PHE A 468 19.11 -69.69 -73.72
C PHE A 468 18.36 -68.44 -74.19
N GLU A 469 17.63 -68.48 -75.31
CA GLU A 469 16.74 -67.38 -75.71
C GLU A 469 15.54 -67.18 -74.76
N LYS A 470 15.20 -68.21 -73.96
CA LYS A 470 14.01 -68.21 -73.08
C LYS A 470 14.26 -67.68 -71.66
N VAL A 471 15.52 -67.46 -71.28
CA VAL A 471 15.86 -66.74 -70.05
C VAL A 471 16.14 -65.30 -70.46
N GLY A 472 15.05 -64.54 -70.63
CA GLY A 472 15.13 -63.11 -70.87
C GLY A 472 16.04 -62.46 -69.83
N LYS A 473 16.86 -61.51 -70.29
CA LYS A 473 17.60 -60.58 -69.45
C LYS A 473 16.64 -59.86 -68.50
N SER A 474 16.37 -60.44 -67.33
CA SER A 474 15.98 -59.64 -66.18
C SER A 474 17.27 -59.01 -65.68
N GLU A 475 17.59 -57.83 -66.19
CA GLU A 475 18.53 -56.93 -65.53
C GLU A 475 18.05 -56.76 -64.09
N PHE A 476 18.83 -57.28 -63.15
CA PHE A 476 18.59 -57.11 -61.73
C PHE A 476 18.85 -55.62 -61.43
N ASN A 477 17.78 -54.82 -61.39
CA ASN A 477 17.88 -53.38 -61.21
C ASN A 477 17.94 -53.08 -59.70
N PHE A 478 18.99 -52.39 -59.26
CA PHE A 478 19.23 -52.11 -57.84
C PHE A 478 18.23 -51.10 -57.24
N ASP A 479 17.43 -50.43 -58.06
CA ASP A 479 16.43 -49.43 -57.64
C ASP A 479 15.23 -50.05 -56.91
N ASP A 480 14.87 -51.33 -57.16
CA ASP A 480 13.72 -51.99 -56.50
C ASP A 480 13.94 -52.26 -55.00
N LEU A 481 15.17 -52.12 -54.48
CA LEU A 481 15.45 -52.26 -53.04
C LEU A 481 15.27 -50.96 -52.25
N ALA A 482 15.15 -49.81 -52.90
CA ALA A 482 15.07 -48.51 -52.24
C ALA A 482 13.65 -48.16 -51.75
N GLU A 483 12.62 -48.85 -52.23
CA GLU A 483 11.22 -48.49 -51.95
C GLU A 483 10.65 -49.14 -50.66
N SER A 484 11.37 -50.08 -50.02
CA SER A 484 10.89 -50.74 -48.78
C SER A 484 11.44 -50.14 -47.47
N ALA A 485 12.14 -49.00 -47.51
CA ALA A 485 12.71 -48.34 -46.34
C ALA A 485 12.10 -46.95 -46.07
N GLY A 486 10.93 -46.65 -46.65
CA GLY A 486 10.29 -45.35 -46.59
C GLY A 486 8.84 -45.40 -46.13
N ASP A 487 8.53 -46.09 -45.03
CA ASP A 487 7.28 -45.82 -44.30
C ASP A 487 7.41 -46.18 -42.81
N ASN A 488 7.97 -45.25 -42.05
CA ASN A 488 7.77 -45.16 -40.59
C ASN A 488 7.97 -43.70 -40.17
N GLY A 489 7.08 -42.85 -40.66
CA GLY A 489 6.88 -41.49 -40.16
C GLY A 489 5.76 -41.47 -39.14
N SER A 490 5.98 -42.09 -37.98
CA SER A 490 5.16 -41.84 -36.79
C SER A 490 5.43 -40.42 -36.29
N GLY A 491 4.36 -39.77 -35.81
CA GLY A 491 4.31 -38.37 -35.45
C GLY A 491 5.39 -37.90 -34.48
N TRP A 492 5.75 -36.64 -34.65
CA TRP A 492 6.39 -35.83 -33.64
C TRP A 492 5.37 -34.78 -33.21
N ASN A 493 5.18 -34.72 -31.88
CA ASN A 493 4.63 -33.57 -31.16
C ASN A 493 5.33 -32.28 -31.55
#